data_AF-A0A817NAB2-F1
#
_entry.id   AF-A0A817NAB2-F1
#
_cell.length_a   1.000
_cell.length_b   1.000
_cell.length_c   1.000
_cell.angle_alpha   90.00
_cell.angle_beta   90.00
_cell.angle_gamma   90.00
#
_symmetry.space_group_name_H-M   'P 1'
#
loop_
_entity.id
_entity.type
_entity.pdbx_description
1 polymer ?
#
loop_
_entity_poly.entity_id
_entity_poly.type
_entity_poly.pdbx_seq_one_letter_code
_entity_poly.pdbx_strand_id
1 'polypeptide(L)'
;MRYEFDREQSGNDEPSLSRMTQFAIEHFLKFDQGFFLLVEGGRIDLAHHDTLARIALDEFVEFDNAIGQAKRTLQANGALDNSLIVVTADHSHVFTFGTYSVRGSNILGFGSVEQVNVSDIDHAPVNIIAYGNGPNFNSSRNATYLYSINMNSTDYRSPTALPLVSETHGGEDVPVYAYGPWSHLFIGTLEQHTIAHKMAYAACWGIYKARDGCSK
;
A
#
# COMPACT_ATOMS: atom_id res chain seq x y z
N MET A 1 10.80 -8.79 -10.73
CA MET A 1 9.40 -8.38 -10.91
C MET A 1 9.39 -6.93 -11.32
N ARG A 2 8.64 -6.57 -12.36
CA ARG A 2 8.38 -5.17 -12.78
C ARG A 2 7.32 -4.51 -11.89
N TYR A 3 7.11 -3.20 -12.04
CA TYR A 3 5.87 -2.59 -11.55
C TYR A 3 4.69 -3.22 -12.28
N GLU A 4 3.53 -3.27 -11.64
CA GLU A 4 2.31 -3.90 -12.11
C GLU A 4 1.88 -3.35 -13.46
N PHE A 5 1.91 -2.02 -13.63
CA PHE A 5 1.60 -1.40 -14.91
C PHE A 5 2.52 -1.93 -16.04
N ASP A 6 3.84 -1.98 -15.79
CA ASP A 6 4.81 -2.48 -16.78
C ASP A 6 4.63 -3.98 -17.06
N ARG A 7 4.25 -4.75 -16.04
CA ARG A 7 3.93 -6.19 -16.13
C ARG A 7 2.72 -6.44 -17.04
N GLU A 8 1.69 -5.60 -16.95
CA GLU A 8 0.54 -5.67 -17.85
C GLU A 8 0.92 -5.34 -19.29
N GLN A 9 1.84 -4.39 -19.50
CA GLN A 9 2.33 -4.03 -20.83
C GLN A 9 3.27 -5.09 -21.44
N SER A 10 3.97 -5.89 -20.63
CA SER A 10 4.89 -6.93 -21.11
C SER A 10 4.19 -8.22 -21.57
N GLY A 11 2.85 -8.23 -21.66
CA GLY A 11 2.07 -9.42 -21.97
C GLY A 11 2.00 -10.41 -20.81
N ASN A 12 2.22 -9.96 -19.57
CA ASN A 12 2.16 -10.76 -18.34
C ASN A 12 3.16 -11.94 -18.31
N ASP A 13 4.40 -11.70 -18.75
CA ASP A 13 5.50 -12.68 -18.70
C ASP A 13 5.98 -13.00 -17.27
N GLU A 14 5.61 -12.18 -16.28
CA GLU A 14 5.77 -12.43 -14.84
C GLU A 14 4.39 -12.52 -14.15
N PRO A 15 4.23 -13.36 -13.11
CA PRO A 15 2.97 -13.44 -12.36
C PRO A 15 2.71 -12.16 -11.56
N SER A 16 1.44 -11.76 -11.40
CA SER A 16 1.07 -10.70 -10.46
C SER A 16 1.19 -11.16 -9.00
N LEU A 17 1.20 -10.22 -8.05
CA LEU A 17 1.22 -10.54 -6.63
C LEU A 17 0.02 -11.40 -6.21
N SER A 18 -1.16 -11.09 -6.76
CA SER A 18 -2.38 -11.88 -6.59
C SER A 18 -2.20 -13.33 -7.05
N ARG A 19 -1.56 -13.53 -8.20
CA ARG A 19 -1.33 -14.89 -8.74
C ARG A 19 -0.29 -15.66 -7.94
N MET A 20 0.77 -15.01 -7.50
CA MET A 20 1.75 -15.63 -6.59
C MET A 20 1.11 -16.03 -5.26
N THR A 21 0.26 -15.16 -4.71
CA THR A 21 -0.48 -15.38 -3.47
C THR A 21 -1.42 -16.58 -3.59
N GLN A 22 -2.21 -16.63 -4.67
CA GLN A 22 -3.08 -17.78 -4.95
C GLN A 22 -2.27 -19.07 -4.99
N PHE A 23 -1.19 -19.11 -5.78
CA PHE A 23 -0.36 -20.30 -5.94
C PHE A 23 0.23 -20.76 -4.60
N ALA A 24 0.76 -19.82 -3.80
CA ALA A 24 1.35 -20.13 -2.50
C ALA A 24 0.31 -20.75 -1.55
N ILE A 25 -0.88 -20.17 -1.46
CA ILE A 25 -1.96 -20.69 -0.61
C ILE A 25 -2.40 -22.09 -1.09
N GLU A 26 -2.67 -22.27 -2.38
CA GLU A 26 -3.05 -23.56 -2.95
C GLU A 26 -1.98 -24.64 -2.75
N HIS A 27 -0.71 -24.24 -2.77
CA HIS A 27 0.40 -25.15 -2.49
C HIS A 27 0.43 -25.55 -1.01
N PHE A 28 0.39 -24.59 -0.09
CA PHE A 28 0.53 -24.85 1.34
C PHE A 28 -0.70 -25.52 1.98
N LEU A 29 -1.89 -25.35 1.40
CA LEU A 29 -3.10 -26.06 1.84
C LEU A 29 -3.03 -27.59 1.63
N LYS A 30 -2.02 -28.10 0.92
CA LYS A 30 -1.79 -29.54 0.76
C LYS A 30 -1.15 -30.19 2.00
N PHE A 31 -0.74 -29.40 2.99
CA PHE A 31 -0.10 -29.87 4.21
C PHE A 31 -1.02 -29.71 5.43
N ASP A 32 -1.12 -30.74 6.26
CA ASP A 32 -2.06 -30.79 7.39
C ASP A 32 -1.68 -29.92 8.61
N GLN A 33 -0.48 -29.34 8.61
CA GLN A 33 0.11 -28.64 9.78
C GLN A 33 -0.24 -27.15 9.82
N GLY A 34 -0.98 -26.64 8.83
CA GLY A 34 -1.16 -25.21 8.61
C GLY A 34 0.10 -24.54 8.06
N PHE A 35 0.04 -23.24 7.79
CA PHE A 35 1.17 -22.49 7.24
C PHE A 35 1.19 -21.04 7.73
N PHE A 36 2.38 -20.43 7.61
CA PHE A 36 2.57 -18.99 7.65
C PHE A 36 2.92 -18.53 6.25
N LEU A 37 2.29 -17.45 5.79
CA LEU A 37 2.58 -16.83 4.50
C LEU A 37 2.73 -15.32 4.70
N LEU A 38 3.88 -14.79 4.30
CA LEU A 38 4.11 -13.36 4.16
C LEU A 38 3.95 -12.99 2.68
N VAL A 39 3.11 -12.01 2.39
CA VAL A 39 2.92 -11.42 1.07
C VAL A 39 3.23 -9.93 1.18
N GLU A 40 4.13 -9.45 0.34
CA GLU A 40 4.67 -8.09 0.43
C GLU A 40 4.41 -7.33 -0.88
N GLY A 41 3.73 -6.18 -0.78
CA GLY A 41 3.61 -5.19 -1.85
C GLY A 41 4.82 -4.26 -1.92
N GLY A 42 6.04 -4.80 -1.94
CA GLY A 42 7.27 -4.04 -1.66
C GLY A 42 7.64 -2.96 -2.69
N ARG A 43 6.96 -2.91 -3.82
CA ARG A 43 7.17 -1.89 -4.86
C ARG A 43 6.41 -0.59 -4.61
N ILE A 44 5.47 -0.58 -3.67
CA ILE A 44 4.81 0.65 -3.19
C ILE A 44 5.87 1.62 -2.66
N ASP A 45 6.78 1.12 -1.81
CA ASP A 45 7.91 1.88 -1.24
C ASP A 45 8.83 2.46 -2.31
N LEU A 46 9.30 1.61 -3.23
CA LEU A 46 10.21 2.05 -4.31
C LEU A 46 9.60 3.15 -5.18
N ALA A 47 8.29 3.06 -5.46
CA ALA A 47 7.60 4.08 -6.23
C ALA A 47 7.46 5.40 -5.46
N HIS A 48 7.24 5.35 -4.13
CA HIS A 48 7.21 6.54 -3.27
C HIS A 48 8.58 7.21 -3.18
N HIS A 49 9.67 6.45 -3.03
CA HIS A 49 11.03 6.96 -3.08
C HIS A 49 11.33 7.76 -4.35
N ASP A 50 10.76 7.34 -5.48
CA ASP A 50 10.85 8.04 -6.76
C ASP A 50 9.78 9.15 -6.95
N THR A 51 8.89 9.37 -5.99
CA THR A 51 7.72 10.28 -6.05
C THR A 51 6.75 9.96 -7.19
N LEU A 52 6.75 8.72 -7.68
CA LEU A 52 5.88 8.22 -8.73
C LEU A 52 4.54 7.79 -8.14
N ALA A 53 3.77 8.77 -7.67
CA ALA A 53 2.51 8.52 -6.95
C ALA A 53 1.53 7.63 -7.72
N ARG A 54 1.45 7.78 -9.06
CA ARG A 54 0.64 6.89 -9.89
C ARG A 54 1.06 5.42 -9.71
N ILE A 55 2.35 5.15 -9.83
CA ILE A 55 2.88 3.79 -9.72
C ILE A 55 2.69 3.25 -8.30
N ALA A 56 2.95 4.07 -7.27
CA ALA A 56 2.74 3.66 -5.87
C ALA A 56 1.26 3.25 -5.61
N LEU A 57 0.30 3.99 -6.18
CA LEU A 57 -1.12 3.66 -6.09
C LEU A 57 -1.50 2.43 -6.92
N ASP A 58 -0.92 2.25 -8.11
CA ASP A 58 -1.14 1.05 -8.94
C ASP A 58 -0.60 -0.22 -8.21
N GLU A 59 0.58 -0.14 -7.58
CA GLU A 59 1.12 -1.23 -6.74
C GLU A 59 0.25 -1.49 -5.50
N PHE A 60 -0.27 -0.43 -4.87
CA PHE A 60 -1.16 -0.55 -3.72
C PHE A 60 -2.47 -1.26 -4.10
N VAL A 61 -3.02 -0.97 -5.28
CA VAL A 61 -4.20 -1.68 -5.82
C VAL A 61 -3.90 -3.15 -6.05
N GLU A 62 -2.73 -3.52 -6.59
CA GLU A 62 -2.39 -4.92 -6.75
C GLU A 62 -2.14 -5.65 -5.42
N PHE A 63 -1.63 -4.95 -4.40
CA PHE A 63 -1.57 -5.48 -3.04
C PHE A 63 -2.97 -5.73 -2.45
N ASP A 64 -3.92 -4.81 -2.63
CA ASP A 64 -5.32 -5.02 -2.23
C ASP A 64 -5.98 -6.19 -2.99
N ASN A 65 -5.72 -6.30 -4.30
CA ASN A 65 -6.14 -7.45 -5.10
C ASN A 65 -5.59 -8.77 -4.56
N ALA A 66 -4.33 -8.79 -4.11
CA ALA A 66 -3.69 -9.97 -3.54
C ALA A 66 -4.33 -10.37 -2.19
N ILE A 67 -4.70 -9.40 -1.34
CA ILE A 67 -5.47 -9.63 -0.12
C ILE A 67 -6.85 -10.22 -0.45
N GLY A 68 -7.56 -9.63 -1.42
CA GLY A 68 -8.83 -10.15 -1.91
C GLY A 68 -8.71 -11.56 -2.49
N GLN A 69 -7.63 -11.82 -3.22
CA GLN A 69 -7.34 -13.12 -3.81
C GLN A 69 -7.04 -14.17 -2.73
N ALA A 70 -6.27 -13.83 -1.69
CA ALA A 70 -6.02 -14.69 -0.55
C ALA A 70 -7.34 -15.14 0.10
N LYS A 71 -8.25 -14.19 0.37
CA LYS A 71 -9.58 -14.49 0.93
C LYS A 71 -10.39 -15.42 0.03
N ARG A 72 -10.44 -15.15 -1.28
CA ARG A 72 -11.15 -16.00 -2.25
C ARG A 72 -10.58 -17.41 -2.32
N THR A 73 -9.26 -17.54 -2.40
CA THR A 73 -8.57 -18.84 -2.45
C THR A 73 -8.80 -19.63 -1.17
N LEU A 74 -8.67 -19.02 0.00
CA LEU A 74 -8.97 -19.67 1.28
C LEU A 74 -10.44 -20.08 1.39
N GLN A 75 -11.38 -19.23 0.97
CA GLN A 75 -12.82 -19.53 0.96
C GLN A 75 -13.12 -20.75 0.06
N ALA A 76 -12.59 -20.75 -1.16
CA ALA A 76 -12.83 -21.82 -2.14
C ALA A 76 -12.30 -23.19 -1.66
N ASN A 77 -11.31 -23.19 -0.77
CA ASN A 77 -10.73 -24.39 -0.18
C ASN A 77 -11.25 -24.70 1.24
N GLY A 78 -12.29 -23.99 1.72
CA GLY A 78 -12.87 -24.22 3.05
C GLY A 78 -11.94 -23.87 4.22
N ALA A 79 -10.91 -23.06 3.99
CA ALA A 79 -9.87 -22.73 4.96
C ALA A 79 -10.03 -21.32 5.57
N LEU A 80 -10.91 -20.47 5.02
CA LEU A 80 -11.03 -19.07 5.45
C LEU A 80 -11.39 -18.93 6.93
N ASP A 81 -12.33 -19.74 7.43
CA ASP A 81 -12.79 -19.66 8.82
C ASP A 81 -11.69 -20.02 9.85
N ASN A 82 -10.66 -20.76 9.41
CA ASN A 82 -9.52 -21.15 10.22
C ASN A 82 -8.26 -20.32 9.92
N SER A 83 -8.38 -19.23 9.16
CA SER A 83 -7.24 -18.41 8.73
C SER A 83 -7.29 -17.02 9.34
N LEU A 84 -6.21 -16.62 10.01
CA LEU A 84 -5.97 -15.23 10.43
C LEU A 84 -5.21 -14.50 9.32
N ILE A 85 -5.81 -13.44 8.78
CA ILE A 85 -5.18 -12.54 7.82
C ILE A 85 -4.90 -11.22 8.54
N VAL A 86 -3.64 -10.76 8.50
CA VAL A 86 -3.21 -9.47 9.06
C VAL A 86 -2.56 -8.66 7.95
N VAL A 87 -2.96 -7.40 7.80
CA VAL A 87 -2.44 -6.44 6.83
C VAL A 87 -1.92 -5.23 7.60
N THR A 88 -0.69 -4.83 7.32
CA THR A 88 -0.04 -3.67 7.93
C THR A 88 1.00 -3.13 6.95
N ALA A 89 1.53 -1.94 7.23
CA ALA A 89 2.79 -1.48 6.67
C ALA A 89 3.93 -1.66 7.69
N ASP A 90 5.16 -1.61 7.22
CA ASP A 90 6.38 -1.55 8.02
C ASP A 90 6.73 -0.11 8.43
N HIS A 91 6.47 0.87 7.55
CA HIS A 91 6.49 2.31 7.80
C HIS A 91 5.60 3.06 6.79
N SER A 92 5.53 4.39 6.91
CA SER A 92 4.83 5.26 5.96
C SER A 92 5.82 5.98 5.03
N HIS A 93 5.35 6.99 4.30
CA HIS A 93 6.12 7.92 3.45
C HIS A 93 5.71 9.36 3.76
N VAL A 94 6.52 10.35 3.37
CA VAL A 94 6.14 11.78 3.47
C VAL A 94 5.16 12.19 2.36
N PHE A 95 4.28 11.27 1.97
CA PHE A 95 3.22 11.42 0.99
C PHE A 95 2.01 12.11 1.64
N THR A 96 1.46 13.11 0.96
CA THR A 96 0.21 13.74 1.36
C THR A 96 -0.74 13.82 0.18
N PHE A 97 -2.03 13.64 0.45
CA PHE A 97 -3.12 13.98 -0.46
C PHE A 97 -4.06 14.96 0.24
N GLY A 98 -4.32 16.09 -0.39
CA GLY A 98 -5.04 17.21 0.24
C GLY A 98 -5.84 18.02 -0.78
N THR A 99 -5.77 19.34 -0.64
CA THR A 99 -6.54 20.35 -1.39
C THR A 99 -8.06 20.21 -1.29
N TYR A 100 -8.79 21.06 -2.02
CA TYR A 100 -10.23 21.00 -2.14
C TYR A 100 -10.61 20.48 -3.53
N SER A 101 -11.06 19.22 -3.57
CA SER A 101 -11.47 18.54 -4.80
C SER A 101 -12.90 18.03 -4.70
N VAL A 102 -13.67 18.15 -5.78
CA VAL A 102 -15.00 17.55 -5.87
C VAL A 102 -14.89 16.02 -5.87
N ARG A 103 -15.87 15.35 -5.27
CA ARG A 103 -15.98 13.88 -5.26
C ARG A 103 -15.88 13.34 -6.70
N GLY A 104 -15.02 12.35 -6.91
CA GLY A 104 -14.81 11.73 -8.23
C GLY A 104 -13.71 12.39 -9.07
N SER A 105 -13.05 13.44 -8.56
CA SER A 105 -11.85 13.98 -9.18
C SER A 105 -10.74 12.94 -9.24
N ASN A 106 -9.93 12.98 -10.29
CA ASN A 106 -8.72 12.15 -10.40
C ASN A 106 -7.73 12.55 -9.30
N ILE A 107 -7.30 11.59 -8.46
CA ILE A 107 -6.39 11.82 -7.34
C ILE A 107 -5.01 12.33 -7.78
N LEU A 108 -4.59 12.04 -9.01
CA LEU A 108 -3.33 12.54 -9.58
C LEU A 108 -3.41 13.99 -10.06
N GLY A 109 -4.62 14.57 -10.07
CA GLY A 109 -4.89 15.88 -10.63
C GLY A 109 -4.59 17.05 -9.70
N PHE A 110 -5.08 18.21 -10.11
CA PHE A 110 -5.13 19.41 -9.29
C PHE A 110 -6.43 19.50 -8.48
N GLY A 111 -6.45 20.36 -7.47
CA GLY A 111 -7.68 20.79 -6.81
C GLY A 111 -8.72 21.24 -7.82
N SER A 112 -9.98 20.90 -7.58
CA SER A 112 -11.08 21.08 -8.56
C SER A 112 -12.23 21.94 -8.05
N VAL A 113 -12.22 22.36 -6.79
CA VAL A 113 -13.18 23.36 -6.30
C VAL A 113 -12.77 24.74 -6.81
N GLU A 114 -13.69 25.39 -7.53
CA GLU A 114 -13.50 26.77 -8.01
C GLU A 114 -13.18 27.71 -6.83
N GLN A 115 -12.32 28.70 -7.05
CA GLN A 115 -11.76 29.65 -6.06
C GLN A 115 -10.59 29.13 -5.22
N VAL A 116 -10.34 27.83 -5.15
CA VAL A 116 -9.24 27.22 -4.35
C VAL A 116 -8.41 26.18 -5.13
N ASN A 117 -8.58 26.13 -6.45
CA ASN A 117 -7.83 25.24 -7.34
C ASN A 117 -6.41 25.74 -7.68
N VAL A 118 -6.14 27.02 -7.39
CA VAL A 118 -4.83 27.66 -7.51
C VAL A 118 -4.42 28.25 -6.16
N SER A 119 -3.12 28.37 -5.97
CA SER A 119 -2.52 29.05 -4.82
C SER A 119 -2.82 30.56 -4.86
N ASP A 120 -3.14 31.14 -3.71
CA ASP A 120 -3.37 32.57 -3.52
C ASP A 120 -2.07 33.39 -3.45
N ILE A 121 -0.91 32.72 -3.44
CA ILE A 121 0.42 33.35 -3.37
C ILE A 121 1.07 33.43 -4.75
N ASP A 122 1.18 32.30 -5.46
CA ASP A 122 1.91 32.19 -6.74
C ASP A 122 0.98 31.99 -7.95
N HIS A 123 -0.34 31.90 -7.72
CA HIS A 123 -1.37 31.66 -8.74
C HIS A 123 -1.17 30.38 -9.57
N ALA A 124 -0.33 29.45 -9.10
CA ALA A 124 -0.10 28.17 -9.72
C ALA A 124 -1.13 27.13 -9.26
N PRO A 125 -1.49 26.14 -10.11
CA PRO A 125 -2.38 25.06 -9.69
C PRO A 125 -1.77 24.22 -8.56
N VAL A 126 -2.62 23.76 -7.64
CA VAL A 126 -2.20 22.94 -6.49
C VAL A 126 -2.53 21.49 -6.74
N ASN A 127 -1.52 20.63 -6.78
CA ASN A 127 -1.69 19.18 -6.90
C ASN A 127 -2.46 18.62 -5.70
N ILE A 128 -3.29 17.62 -5.94
CA ILE A 128 -3.93 16.86 -4.85
C ILE A 128 -2.88 16.11 -4.07
N ILE A 129 -1.96 15.44 -4.77
CA ILE A 129 -0.84 14.70 -4.18
C ILE A 129 0.43 15.54 -4.20
N ALA A 130 1.17 15.52 -3.09
CA ALA A 130 2.53 16.05 -2.97
C ALA A 130 3.35 15.21 -1.99
N TYR A 131 4.66 15.45 -1.94
CA TYR A 131 5.53 14.87 -0.93
C TYR A 131 6.30 15.94 -0.14
N GLY A 132 6.64 15.64 1.11
CA GLY A 132 7.44 16.53 1.96
C GLY A 132 8.85 16.74 1.42
N ASN A 133 9.46 15.72 0.82
CA ASN A 133 10.77 15.80 0.19
C ASN A 133 10.88 14.79 -0.97
N GLY A 134 12.00 14.81 -1.69
CA GLY A 134 12.25 13.86 -2.78
C GLY A 134 12.62 14.54 -4.10
N PRO A 135 12.72 13.74 -5.18
CA PRO A 135 12.94 14.25 -6.53
C PRO A 135 11.79 15.14 -6.99
N ASN A 136 11.98 15.93 -8.06
CA ASN A 136 10.94 16.82 -8.61
C ASN A 136 10.53 18.03 -7.74
N PHE A 137 11.48 18.57 -6.98
CA PHE A 137 11.36 19.92 -6.42
C PHE A 137 11.35 20.97 -7.56
N ASN A 138 10.35 21.85 -7.58
CA ASN A 138 10.23 22.93 -8.57
C ASN A 138 9.89 24.26 -7.88
N SER A 139 10.89 25.11 -7.70
CA SER A 139 10.73 26.42 -7.04
C SER A 139 9.94 27.44 -7.86
N SER A 140 9.87 27.28 -9.18
CA SER A 140 9.27 28.29 -10.06
C SER A 140 7.77 28.12 -10.25
N ARG A 141 7.24 26.91 -9.99
CA ARG A 141 5.81 26.53 -10.10
C ARG A 141 5.05 27.22 -11.25
N ASN A 142 5.68 27.29 -12.44
CA ASN A 142 5.11 28.02 -13.57
C ASN A 142 3.79 27.38 -14.03
N ALA A 143 2.68 28.14 -13.95
CA ALA A 143 1.35 27.61 -14.20
C ALA A 143 1.18 27.01 -15.62
N THR A 144 1.70 27.68 -16.66
CA THR A 144 1.61 27.20 -18.05
C THR A 144 2.30 25.85 -18.20
N TYR A 145 3.49 25.70 -17.60
CA TYR A 145 4.20 24.43 -17.58
C TYR A 145 3.40 23.37 -16.81
N LEU A 146 2.93 23.66 -15.60
CA LEU A 146 2.19 22.69 -14.78
C LEU A 146 0.92 22.17 -15.48
N TYR A 147 0.16 23.04 -16.15
CA TYR A 147 -1.02 22.62 -16.92
C TYR A 147 -0.68 21.81 -18.18
N SER A 148 0.55 21.90 -18.69
CA SER A 148 1.00 21.12 -19.85
C SER A 148 1.41 19.68 -19.50
N ILE A 149 1.60 19.37 -18.22
CA ILE A 149 2.08 18.06 -17.78
C ILE A 149 0.94 17.04 -17.79
N ASN A 150 1.20 15.87 -18.39
CA ASN A 150 0.33 14.71 -18.23
C ASN A 150 0.60 14.03 -16.89
N MET A 151 -0.16 14.38 -15.85
CA MET A 151 -0.03 13.78 -14.51
C MET A 151 -0.46 12.31 -14.45
N ASN A 152 -1.15 11.81 -15.47
CA ASN A 152 -1.41 10.38 -15.61
C ASN A 152 -0.22 9.64 -16.21
N SER A 153 0.89 10.28 -16.59
CA SER A 153 2.06 9.53 -17.08
C SER A 153 2.65 8.64 -15.99
N THR A 154 3.13 7.45 -16.34
CA THR A 154 3.86 6.57 -15.42
C THR A 154 5.17 7.16 -14.94
N ASP A 155 5.74 8.07 -15.72
CA ASP A 155 7.01 8.73 -15.42
C ASP A 155 6.81 10.08 -14.73
N TYR A 156 5.54 10.47 -14.47
CA TYR A 156 5.25 11.71 -13.77
C TYR A 156 5.61 11.60 -12.29
N ARG A 157 6.54 12.45 -11.88
CA ARG A 157 6.92 12.64 -10.48
C ARG A 157 6.05 13.73 -9.87
N SER A 158 5.49 13.47 -8.69
CA SER A 158 4.68 14.44 -7.95
C SER A 158 5.55 15.56 -7.37
N PRO A 159 5.00 16.75 -7.07
CA PRO A 159 5.80 17.84 -6.53
C PRO A 159 6.29 17.56 -5.11
N THR A 160 7.47 18.10 -4.77
CA THR A 160 8.07 17.98 -3.43
C THR A 160 8.40 19.34 -2.82
N ALA A 161 8.37 19.42 -1.48
CA ALA A 161 8.71 20.66 -0.77
C ALA A 161 10.22 20.83 -0.53
N LEU A 162 10.98 19.75 -0.39
CA LEU A 162 12.43 19.76 -0.18
C LEU A 162 13.14 18.85 -1.21
N PRO A 163 14.19 19.34 -1.89
CA PRO A 163 14.87 18.57 -2.92
C PRO A 163 15.74 17.45 -2.31
N LEU A 164 15.49 16.20 -2.72
CA LEU A 164 16.35 15.04 -2.48
C LEU A 164 16.42 14.17 -3.74
N VAL A 165 17.39 13.25 -3.79
CA VAL A 165 17.48 12.26 -4.88
C VAL A 165 16.46 11.12 -4.70
N SER A 166 16.08 10.86 -3.46
CA SER A 166 15.09 9.87 -3.04
C SER A 166 14.23 10.51 -1.97
N GLU A 167 12.92 10.33 -2.06
CA GLU A 167 12.01 10.68 -0.96
C GLU A 167 12.31 9.82 0.28
N THR A 168 11.93 10.28 1.47
CA THR A 168 12.17 9.59 2.75
C THR A 168 10.91 8.97 3.32
N HIS A 169 11.05 7.88 4.09
CA HIS A 169 9.95 7.30 4.86
C HIS A 169 9.27 8.32 5.80
N GLY A 170 8.00 8.06 6.11
CA GLY A 170 7.20 8.71 7.13
C GLY A 170 7.31 7.97 8.47
N GLY A 171 7.34 8.72 9.56
CA GLY A 171 7.51 8.21 10.92
C GLY A 171 6.22 8.15 11.74
N GLU A 172 5.08 8.42 11.13
CA GLU A 172 3.77 8.32 11.75
C GLU A 172 3.28 6.87 11.85
N ASP A 173 2.32 6.64 12.75
CA ASP A 173 1.70 5.34 12.94
C ASP A 173 1.03 4.83 11.64
N VAL A 174 1.20 3.53 11.37
CA VAL A 174 0.56 2.84 10.24
C VAL A 174 -0.58 1.95 10.71
N PRO A 175 -1.62 1.74 9.88
CA PRO A 175 -2.77 0.93 10.29
C PRO A 175 -2.44 -0.56 10.31
N VAL A 176 -3.09 -1.28 11.22
CA VAL A 176 -3.14 -2.75 11.25
C VAL A 176 -4.58 -3.20 11.07
N TYR A 177 -4.84 -3.97 10.02
CA TYR A 177 -6.13 -4.61 9.76
C TYR A 177 -6.01 -6.12 10.04
N ALA A 178 -7.02 -6.71 10.66
CA ALA A 178 -7.04 -8.15 10.92
C ALA A 178 -8.42 -8.76 10.62
N TYR A 179 -8.43 -9.98 10.10
CA TYR A 179 -9.62 -10.77 9.81
C TYR A 179 -9.41 -12.24 10.20
N GLY A 180 -10.45 -12.88 10.73
CA GLY A 180 -10.42 -14.30 11.09
C GLY A 180 -10.20 -14.56 12.59
N PRO A 181 -9.82 -15.79 12.98
CA PRO A 181 -9.62 -16.18 14.38
C PRO A 181 -8.68 -15.22 15.12
N TRP A 182 -9.08 -14.79 16.32
CA TRP A 182 -8.31 -13.87 17.17
C TRP A 182 -8.06 -12.46 16.60
N SER A 183 -8.72 -12.05 15.51
CA SER A 183 -8.63 -10.69 14.97
C SER A 183 -8.98 -9.58 15.98
N HIS A 184 -9.82 -9.87 16.98
CA HIS A 184 -10.14 -8.95 18.08
C HIS A 184 -8.94 -8.58 18.98
N LEU A 185 -7.79 -9.26 18.84
CA LEU A 185 -6.55 -8.87 19.53
C LEU A 185 -5.89 -7.63 18.92
N PHE A 186 -6.24 -7.27 17.69
CA PHE A 186 -5.65 -6.17 16.93
C PHE A 186 -6.52 -4.91 17.06
N ILE A 187 -6.59 -4.37 18.28
CA ILE A 187 -7.39 -3.19 18.61
C ILE A 187 -6.54 -2.14 19.34
N GLY A 188 -6.90 -0.87 19.17
CA GLY A 188 -6.21 0.26 19.78
C GLY A 188 -4.86 0.58 19.13
N THR A 189 -4.00 1.29 19.85
CA THR A 189 -2.62 1.60 19.44
C THR A 189 -1.70 0.46 19.85
N LEU A 190 -0.90 -0.04 18.91
CA LEU A 190 -0.04 -1.19 19.09
C LEU A 190 1.40 -0.83 18.77
N GLU A 191 2.31 -1.31 19.60
CA GLU A 191 3.72 -1.35 19.23
C GLU A 191 3.93 -2.38 18.10
N GLN A 192 4.68 -2.03 17.06
CA GLN A 192 4.80 -2.85 15.84
C GLN A 192 5.26 -4.29 16.13
N HIS A 193 6.21 -4.46 17.06
CA HIS A 193 6.72 -5.78 17.43
C HIS A 193 5.63 -6.70 18.01
N THR A 194 4.54 -6.15 18.56
CA THR A 194 3.45 -6.94 19.15
C THR A 194 2.60 -7.65 18.11
N ILE A 195 2.63 -7.22 16.84
CA ILE A 195 1.90 -7.87 15.73
C ILE A 195 2.31 -9.34 15.62
N ALA A 196 3.62 -9.61 15.61
CA ALA A 196 4.16 -10.97 15.54
C ALA A 196 3.76 -11.82 16.76
N HIS A 197 3.77 -11.22 17.96
CA HIS A 197 3.35 -11.90 19.18
C HIS A 197 1.86 -12.27 19.16
N LYS A 198 0.99 -11.38 18.67
CA LYS A 198 -0.45 -11.64 18.53
C LYS A 198 -0.73 -12.74 17.51
N MET A 199 -0.03 -12.74 16.38
CA MET A 199 -0.13 -13.82 15.37
C MET A 199 0.34 -15.16 15.94
N ALA A 200 1.49 -15.19 16.61
CA ALA A 200 2.01 -16.41 17.24
C ALA A 200 1.09 -16.92 18.35
N TYR A 201 0.48 -16.02 19.12
CA TYR A 201 -0.53 -16.36 20.12
C TYR A 201 -1.74 -17.03 19.45
N ALA A 202 -2.30 -16.41 18.40
CA ALA A 202 -3.46 -16.94 17.67
C ALA A 202 -3.20 -18.33 17.09
N ALA A 203 -1.99 -18.55 16.54
CA ALA A 203 -1.59 -19.80 15.89
C ALA A 203 -1.03 -20.87 16.85
N CYS A 204 -1.01 -20.63 18.17
CA CYS A 204 -0.42 -21.55 19.15
C CYS A 204 1.06 -21.88 18.86
N TRP A 205 1.85 -20.88 18.43
CA TRP A 205 3.24 -21.06 18.03
C TRP A 205 4.24 -20.54 19.06
N GLY A 206 5.47 -21.03 18.94
CA GLY A 206 6.59 -20.61 19.79
C GLY A 206 6.30 -20.74 21.29
N ILE A 207 6.52 -19.65 22.03
CA ILE A 207 6.28 -19.58 23.48
C ILE A 207 4.81 -19.72 23.88
N TYR A 208 3.88 -19.63 22.93
CA TYR A 208 2.44 -19.73 23.17
C TYR A 208 1.88 -21.15 22.97
N LYS A 209 2.70 -22.15 22.64
CA LYS A 209 2.25 -23.54 22.45
C LYS A 209 1.51 -24.13 23.64
N ALA A 210 1.88 -23.73 24.86
CA ALA A 210 1.36 -24.28 26.10
C ALA A 210 0.17 -23.49 26.70
N ARG A 211 -0.37 -22.49 25.99
CA ARG A 211 -1.51 -21.72 26.51
C ARG A 211 -2.81 -22.52 26.44
N ASP A 212 -3.76 -22.15 27.30
CA ASP A 212 -5.12 -22.70 27.26
C ASP A 212 -5.76 -22.49 25.89
N GLY A 213 -6.40 -23.55 25.38
CA GLY A 213 -7.02 -23.58 24.05
C GLY A 213 -6.08 -23.99 22.90
N CYS A 214 -4.80 -24.25 23.18
CA CYS A 214 -3.85 -24.78 22.18
C CYS A 214 -3.60 -26.29 22.30
N SER A 215 -4.09 -26.91 23.37
CA SER A 215 -4.03 -28.36 23.60
C SER A 215 -5.02 -29.09 22.69
N LYS A 216 -4.47 -29.90 21.78
CA LYS A 216 -5.15 -31.06 21.20
C LYS A 216 -5.18 -32.20 22.21
#